data_AF-A0A5F0LXV1-F1
#
_entry.id   AF-A0A5F0LXV1-F1
#
_cell.length_a   1.000
_cell.length_b   1.000
_cell.length_c   1.000
_cell.angle_alpha   90.00
_cell.angle_beta   90.00
_cell.angle_gamma   90.00
#
_symmetry.space_group_name_H-M   'P 1'
#
loop_
_entity.id
_entity.type
_entity.pdbx_description
1 polymer ?
#
loop_
_entity_poly.entity_id
_entity_poly.type
_entity_poly.pdbx_seq_one_letter_code
_entity_poly.pdbx_strand_id
1 'polypeptide(L)'
;MDKTQCPHCEKNCAPKLWRYRPAFGALRYMATQHLCPFCGGVMYQSGGQLTIFGWLVVIVAGLIFGLGFIAQLFKSQDITEVFIGLGSLAFWGFIAYQLYKRFSGRRR
;
A
#
# COMPACT_ATOMS: atom_id res chain seq x y z
N MET A 1 -19.01 -25.63 -15.70
CA MET A 1 -18.29 -24.84 -14.68
C MET A 1 -16.82 -24.92 -15.02
N ASP A 2 -16.24 -23.81 -15.44
CA ASP A 2 -14.85 -23.78 -15.88
C ASP A 2 -13.92 -23.90 -14.66
N LYS A 3 -13.15 -24.98 -14.60
CA LYS A 3 -12.19 -25.22 -13.52
C LYS A 3 -10.86 -24.60 -13.94
N THR A 4 -10.34 -23.68 -13.14
CA THR A 4 -9.03 -23.07 -13.35
C THR A 4 -8.00 -23.76 -12.45
N GLN A 5 -6.77 -23.92 -12.93
CA GLN A 5 -5.69 -24.48 -12.13
C GLN A 5 -5.21 -23.45 -11.09
N CYS A 6 -5.11 -23.87 -9.82
CA CYS A 6 -4.61 -22.99 -8.76
C CYS A 6 -3.08 -22.88 -8.83
N PRO A 7 -2.49 -21.65 -8.83
CA PRO A 7 -1.04 -21.47 -8.84
C PRO A 7 -0.35 -21.92 -7.55
N HIS A 8 -1.09 -22.04 -6.44
CA HIS A 8 -0.54 -22.40 -5.12
C HIS A 8 -0.54 -23.91 -4.85
N CYS A 9 -1.54 -24.66 -5.35
CA CYS A 9 -1.69 -26.08 -5.06
C CYS A 9 -1.85 -26.97 -6.30
N GLU A 10 -1.76 -26.39 -7.50
CA GLU A 10 -1.83 -27.03 -8.83
C GLU A 10 -3.09 -27.86 -9.13
N LYS A 11 -4.05 -27.88 -8.20
CA LYS A 11 -5.36 -28.53 -8.35
C LYS A 11 -6.29 -27.68 -9.19
N ASN A 12 -7.11 -28.34 -9.99
CA ASN A 12 -8.21 -27.73 -10.72
C ASN A 12 -9.38 -27.44 -9.76
N CYS A 13 -9.65 -26.16 -9.53
CA CYS A 13 -10.70 -25.74 -8.60
C CYS A 13 -11.56 -24.62 -9.21
N ALA A 14 -12.82 -24.54 -8.77
CA ALA A 14 -13.66 -23.38 -8.99
C ALA A 14 -13.38 -22.37 -7.86
N PRO A 15 -12.83 -21.18 -8.16
CA PRO A 15 -12.47 -20.22 -7.13
C PRO A 15 -13.72 -19.66 -6.44
N LYS A 16 -13.64 -19.50 -5.10
CA LYS A 16 -14.69 -18.87 -4.31
C LYS A 16 -14.48 -17.36 -4.29
N LEU A 17 -15.52 -16.61 -4.66
CA LEU A 17 -15.50 -15.15 -4.59
C LEU A 17 -15.62 -14.67 -3.14
N TRP A 18 -14.68 -13.84 -2.71
CA TRP A 18 -14.70 -13.16 -1.42
C TRP A 18 -14.59 -11.65 -1.62
N ARG A 19 -15.47 -10.90 -0.97
CA ARG A 19 -15.44 -9.44 -0.97
C ARG A 19 -15.09 -8.97 0.42
N TYR A 20 -14.12 -8.07 0.53
CA TYR A 20 -13.78 -7.46 1.80
C TYR A 20 -13.59 -5.95 1.64
N ARG A 21 -13.89 -5.24 2.72
CA ARG A 21 -13.67 -3.80 2.80
C ARG A 21 -12.29 -3.57 3.42
N PRO A 22 -11.32 -2.98 2.69
CA PRO A 22 -10.00 -2.70 3.26
C PRO A 22 -10.12 -1.72 4.44
N ALA A 23 -9.16 -1.80 5.37
CA ALA A 23 -9.00 -0.79 6.42
C ALA A 23 -8.88 0.61 5.78
N PHE A 24 -9.51 1.61 6.41
CA PHE A 24 -9.75 2.94 5.83
C PHE A 24 -10.68 2.92 4.62
N GLY A 25 -11.90 2.40 4.81
CA GLY A 25 -12.91 2.19 3.77
C GLY A 25 -13.45 3.42 3.04
N ALA A 26 -12.94 4.63 3.33
CA ALA A 26 -13.15 5.86 2.57
C ALA A 26 -11.99 6.18 1.61
N LEU A 27 -10.78 5.70 1.93
CA LEU A 27 -9.55 5.98 1.17
C LEU A 27 -9.26 4.91 0.11
N ARG A 28 -9.93 3.75 0.17
CA ARG A 28 -9.75 2.64 -0.77
C ARG A 28 -11.08 2.04 -1.22
N TYR A 29 -11.16 1.68 -2.49
CA TYR A 29 -12.29 0.94 -3.05
C TYR A 29 -12.35 -0.48 -2.47
N MET A 30 -13.53 -1.10 -2.52
CA MET A 30 -13.69 -2.51 -2.14
C MET A 30 -12.73 -3.41 -2.94
N ALA A 31 -12.28 -4.48 -2.29
CA ALA A 31 -11.43 -5.48 -2.90
C ALA A 31 -12.18 -6.80 -3.02
N THR A 32 -12.04 -7.43 -4.17
CA THR A 32 -12.60 -8.73 -4.53
C THR A 32 -11.45 -9.71 -4.73
N GLN A 33 -11.48 -10.81 -4.00
CA GLN A 33 -10.50 -11.89 -4.08
C GLN A 33 -11.19 -13.18 -4.52
N HIS A 34 -10.51 -13.93 -5.37
CA HIS A 34 -10.89 -15.27 -5.81
C HIS A 34 -9.98 -16.26 -5.09
N LEU A 35 -10.50 -16.98 -4.11
CA LEU A 35 -9.71 -17.90 -3.29
C LEU A 35 -9.89 -19.34 -3.75
N CYS A 36 -8.81 -20.12 -3.69
CA CYS A 36 -8.86 -21.56 -3.87
C CYS A 36 -9.54 -22.22 -2.66
N PRO A 37 -10.58 -23.05 -2.85
CA PRO A 37 -11.28 -23.72 -1.75
C PRO A 37 -10.43 -24.79 -1.06
N PHE A 38 -9.36 -25.28 -1.69
CA PHE A 38 -8.51 -26.33 -1.14
C PHE A 38 -7.39 -25.79 -0.25
N CYS A 39 -6.66 -24.77 -0.71
CA CYS A 39 -5.50 -24.23 0.01
C CYS A 39 -5.74 -22.84 0.63
N GLY A 40 -6.87 -22.18 0.32
CA GLY A 40 -7.13 -20.81 0.75
C GLY A 40 -6.24 -19.75 0.08
N GLY A 41 -5.41 -20.13 -0.90
CA GLY A 41 -4.58 -19.20 -1.65
C GLY A 41 -5.41 -18.26 -2.51
N VAL A 42 -5.02 -16.98 -2.59
CA VAL A 42 -5.65 -15.99 -3.47
C VAL A 42 -5.13 -16.22 -4.89
N MET A 43 -6.05 -16.48 -5.83
CA MET A 43 -5.74 -16.71 -7.25
C MET A 43 -5.80 -15.40 -8.05
N TYR A 44 -6.87 -14.64 -7.85
CA TYR A 44 -7.07 -13.35 -8.52
C TYR A 44 -7.55 -12.32 -7.51
N GLN A 45 -7.00 -11.11 -7.58
CA GLN A 45 -7.47 -9.99 -6.79
C GLN A 45 -7.74 -8.79 -7.71
N SER A 46 -8.91 -8.19 -7.55
CA SER A 46 -9.31 -6.96 -8.22
C SER A 46 -9.83 -5.94 -7.20
N GLY A 47 -9.75 -4.65 -7.55
CA GLY A 47 -10.11 -3.56 -6.64
C GLY A 47 -9.05 -3.24 -5.58
N GLY A 48 -9.44 -2.60 -4.48
CA GLY A 48 -8.51 -2.17 -3.43
C GLY A 48 -7.60 -0.99 -3.78
N GLN A 49 -7.82 -0.35 -4.94
CA GLN A 49 -7.12 0.87 -5.33
C GLN A 49 -7.52 2.06 -4.43
N LEU A 50 -6.65 3.06 -4.35
CA LEU A 50 -6.92 4.31 -3.63
C LEU A 50 -8.07 5.05 -4.33
N THR A 51 -9.01 5.56 -3.54
CA THR A 51 -10.05 6.46 -4.03
C THR A 51 -9.45 7.82 -4.40
N ILE A 52 -10.21 8.66 -5.11
CA ILE A 52 -9.79 10.03 -5.42
C ILE A 52 -9.44 10.79 -4.13
N PHE A 53 -10.26 10.63 -3.08
CA PHE A 53 -9.97 11.16 -1.75
C PHE A 53 -8.70 10.56 -1.14
N GLY A 54 -8.46 9.27 -1.31
CA GLY A 54 -7.21 8.62 -0.91
C GLY A 54 -5.98 9.25 -1.54
N TRP A 55 -6.04 9.52 -2.85
CA TRP A 55 -4.96 10.22 -3.56
C TRP A 55 -4.78 11.66 -3.09
N LEU A 56 -5.88 12.38 -2.86
CA LEU A 56 -5.84 13.76 -2.38
C LEU A 56 -5.13 13.85 -1.03
N VAL A 57 -5.44 12.96 -0.09
CA VAL A 57 -4.77 12.90 1.23
C VAL A 57 -3.27 12.63 1.08
N VAL A 58 -2.88 11.70 0.19
CA VAL A 58 -1.46 11.40 -0.06
C VAL A 58 -0.72 12.61 -0.64
N ILE A 59 -1.34 13.33 -1.59
CA ILE A 59 -0.74 14.52 -2.21
C ILE A 59 -0.61 15.64 -1.18
N VAL A 60 -1.66 15.91 -0.38
CA VAL A 60 -1.64 16.97 0.64
C VAL A 60 -0.59 16.65 1.72
N ALA A 61 -0.55 15.41 2.21
CA ALA A 61 0.47 15.00 3.18
C ALA A 61 1.89 15.15 2.60
N GLY A 62 2.09 14.73 1.33
CA GLY A 62 3.35 14.89 0.62
C GLY A 62 3.75 16.36 0.44
N LEU A 63 2.80 17.24 0.14
CA LEU A 63 3.05 18.69 0.02
C LEU A 63 3.41 19.34 1.35
N ILE A 64 2.69 19.00 2.43
CA ILE A 64 2.98 19.52 3.77
C ILE A 64 4.38 19.09 4.21
N PHE A 65 4.70 17.80 4.06
CA PHE A 65 6.03 17.29 4.37
C PHE A 65 7.09 17.90 3.46
N GLY A 66 6.86 17.98 2.15
CA GLY A 66 7.83 18.52 1.19
C GLY A 66 8.11 20.01 1.42
N LEU A 67 7.07 20.84 1.48
CA LEU A 67 7.22 22.28 1.68
C LEU A 67 7.74 22.62 3.07
N GLY A 68 7.25 21.94 4.11
CA GLY A 68 7.76 22.12 5.48
C GLY A 68 9.24 21.76 5.58
N PHE A 69 9.66 20.67 4.95
CA PHE A 69 11.04 20.22 4.94
C PHE A 69 11.97 21.13 4.13
N ILE A 70 11.53 21.56 2.94
CA ILE A 70 12.30 22.48 2.08
C ILE A 70 12.46 23.85 2.76
N ALA A 71 11.40 24.39 3.37
CA ALA A 71 11.47 25.65 4.10
C ALA A 71 12.44 25.59 5.30
N GLN A 72 12.50 24.44 5.98
CA GLN A 72 13.40 24.23 7.11
C GLN A 72 14.87 24.16 6.66
N LEU A 73 15.14 23.53 5.51
CA LEU A 73 16.49 23.47 4.92
C LEU A 73 17.02 24.84 4.47
N PHE A 74 16.17 25.74 3.97
CA PHE A 74 16.61 27.07 3.53
C PHE A 74 16.82 28.05 4.69
N LYS A 75 16.22 27.80 5.86
CA LYS A 75 16.33 28.68 7.03
C LYS A 75 17.45 28.27 7.99
N SER A 76 17.89 27.02 7.97
CA SER A 76 18.94 26.53 8.88
C SER A 76 20.32 27.07 8.51
N GLN A 77 20.89 27.94 9.35
CA GLN A 77 22.33 28.29 9.33
C GLN A 77 23.19 27.28 10.11
N ASP A 78 22.56 26.41 10.91
CA ASP A 78 23.24 25.43 11.75
C ASP A 78 23.18 24.00 11.18
N ILE A 79 24.33 23.32 11.22
CA ILE A 79 24.55 21.98 10.66
C ILE A 79 23.71 20.91 11.38
N THR A 80 23.42 21.11 12.67
CA THR A 80 22.63 20.19 13.51
C THR A 80 21.18 20.05 13.05
N GLU A 81 20.55 21.12 12.58
CA GLU A 81 19.17 21.08 12.07
C GLU A 81 19.09 20.31 10.74
N VAL A 82 20.12 20.40 9.91
CA VAL A 82 20.22 19.66 8.65
C VAL A 82 20.33 18.15 8.91
N PHE A 83 21.08 17.74 9.92
CA PHE A 83 21.20 16.32 10.31
C PHE A 83 19.89 15.75 10.86
N ILE A 84 19.18 16.51 11.71
CA ILE A 84 17.85 16.11 12.21
C ILE A 84 16.86 15.98 11.04
N GLY A 85 16.92 16.90 10.08
CA GLY A 85 16.15 16.84 8.85
C GLY A 85 16.43 15.57 8.05
N LEU A 86 17.69 15.31 7.69
CA LEU A 86 18.09 14.11 6.94
C LEU A 86 17.74 12.80 7.68
N GLY A 87 17.93 12.75 8.99
CA GLY A 87 17.55 11.61 9.82
C GLY A 87 16.04 11.34 9.79
N SER A 88 15.23 12.40 9.85
CA SER A 88 13.77 12.28 9.77
C SER A 88 13.30 11.77 8.40
N LEU A 89 13.90 12.22 7.30
CA LEU A 89 13.61 11.73 5.95
C LEU A 89 13.97 10.25 5.79
N ALA A 90 15.15 9.86 6.25
CA ALA A 90 15.59 8.46 6.20
C ALA A 90 14.65 7.56 7.01
N PHE A 91 14.22 8.01 8.19
CA PHE A 91 13.28 7.27 9.04
C PHE A 91 11.90 7.11 8.38
N TRP A 92 11.29 8.20 7.92
CA TRP A 92 9.98 8.13 7.24
C TRP A 92 10.06 7.37 5.92
N GLY A 93 11.17 7.50 5.18
CA GLY A 93 11.43 6.72 3.96
C GLY A 93 11.54 5.22 4.25
N PHE A 94 12.21 4.83 5.33
CA PHE A 94 12.30 3.43 5.76
C PHE A 94 10.93 2.87 6.17
N ILE A 95 10.14 3.63 6.93
CA ILE A 95 8.77 3.25 7.29
C ILE A 95 7.90 3.09 6.04
N ALA A 96 7.96 4.05 5.11
CA ALA A 96 7.24 3.98 3.84
C ALA A 96 7.66 2.76 3.02
N TYR A 97 8.96 2.44 2.97
CA TYR A 97 9.48 1.26 2.29
C TYR A 97 8.97 -0.04 2.93
N GLN A 98 8.97 -0.15 4.26
CA GLN A 98 8.46 -1.31 4.97
C GLN A 98 6.95 -1.50 4.75
N LEU A 99 6.18 -0.41 4.74
CA LEU A 99 4.76 -0.44 4.40
C LEU A 99 4.54 -0.86 2.95
N TYR A 100 5.32 -0.30 2.01
CA TYR A 100 5.28 -0.67 0.60
C TYR A 100 5.55 -2.17 0.40
N LYS A 101 6.62 -2.70 1.00
CA LYS A 101 6.96 -4.12 0.97
C LYS A 101 5.83 -5.00 1.53
N ARG A 102 5.19 -4.57 2.61
CA ARG A 102 4.07 -5.28 3.23
C ARG A 102 2.81 -5.27 2.36
N PHE A 103 2.55 -4.19 1.61
CA PHE A 103 1.43 -4.12 0.67
C PHE A 103 1.72 -4.83 -0.67
N SER A 104 2.96 -4.81 -1.15
CA SER A 104 3.33 -5.47 -2.41
C SER A 104 3.46 -6.99 -2.26
N GLY A 105 3.89 -7.49 -1.09
CA GLY A 105 3.95 -8.92 -0.78
C GLY A 105 2.58 -9.62 -0.70
N ARG A 106 1.47 -8.87 -0.64
CA ARG A 106 0.09 -9.41 -0.68
C ARG A 106 -0.47 -9.57 -2.10
N ARG A 107 0.29 -9.20 -3.14
CA ARG A 107 -0.11 -9.31 -4.56
C ARG A 107 0.45 -10.54 -5.28
N ARG A 108 1.09 -11.48 -4.59
CA ARG A 108 1.47 -12.79 -5.15
C ARG A 108 0.68 -13.90 -4.46
#